data_AF-A0A844H704-F1
#
_entry.id   AF-A0A844H704-F1
#
_cell.length_a   1.000
_cell.length_b   1.000
_cell.length_c   1.000
_cell.angle_alpha   90.00
_cell.angle_beta   90.00
_cell.angle_gamma   90.00
#
_symmetry.space_group_name_H-M   'P 1'
#
loop_
_entity.id
_entity.type
_entity.pdbx_description
1 polymer ?
#
loop_
_entity_poly.entity_id
_entity_poly.type
_entity_poly.pdbx_seq_one_letter_code
_entity_poly.pdbx_strand_id
1 'polypeptide(L)'
;MSRKFDPEHAAAQGYTRADWDAVDSPELTAEELAQARPFAEVFPALAEKIHRAGRPRSSNPKVPVSLRLDQDVIEAFKKQGPGWQSRINAALRAAAHLRATE
;
A
#
# COMPACT_ATOMS: atom_id res chain seq x y z
N MET A 1 -11.03 18.99 1.54
CA MET A 1 -10.79 18.83 2.99
C MET A 1 -9.70 19.82 3.36
N SER A 2 -9.98 20.91 4.09
CA SER A 2 -8.93 21.81 4.57
C SER A 2 -8.01 21.06 5.52
N ARG A 3 -6.71 20.98 5.20
CA ARG A 3 -5.70 20.51 6.16
C ARG A 3 -5.65 21.52 7.31
N LYS A 4 -5.91 21.06 8.53
CA LYS A 4 -5.77 21.85 9.75
C LYS A 4 -4.32 21.82 10.20
N PHE A 5 -3.84 22.90 10.82
CA PHE A 5 -2.53 22.93 11.47
C PHE A 5 -2.46 21.90 12.61
N ASP A 6 -1.43 21.06 12.60
CA ASP A 6 -1.12 20.07 13.65
C ASP A 6 0.15 20.50 14.41
N PRO A 7 0.03 20.91 15.68
CA PRO A 7 1.17 21.38 16.48
C PRO A 7 2.20 20.29 16.82
N GLU A 8 1.78 19.02 16.96
CA GLU A 8 2.70 17.93 17.30
C GLU A 8 3.58 17.58 16.09
N HIS A 9 2.97 17.49 14.91
CA HIS A 9 3.70 17.29 13.66
C HIS A 9 4.65 18.47 13.37
N ALA A 10 4.17 19.70 13.54
CA ALA A 10 4.95 20.90 13.30
C ALA A 10 6.21 20.95 14.18
N ALA A 11 6.08 20.63 15.47
CA ALA A 11 7.22 20.53 16.39
C ALA A 11 8.20 19.42 15.98
N ALA A 12 7.70 18.26 15.53
CA ALA A 12 8.54 17.15 15.09
C ALA A 12 9.31 17.44 13.78
N GLN A 13 8.75 18.27 12.90
CA GLN A 13 9.35 18.65 11.62
C GLN A 13 10.05 20.02 11.64
N GLY A 14 10.06 20.70 12.80
CA GLY A 14 10.83 21.93 13.02
C GLY A 14 10.23 23.19 12.38
N TYR A 15 8.91 23.26 12.18
CA TYR A 15 8.24 24.47 11.70
C TYR A 15 7.15 24.93 12.69
N THR A 16 6.88 26.23 12.73
CA THR A 16 5.93 26.84 13.67
C THR A 16 4.57 27.14 13.01
N ARG A 17 3.58 27.54 13.81
CA ARG A 17 2.32 28.08 13.28
C ARG A 17 2.55 29.33 12.44
N ALA A 18 3.48 30.20 12.85
CA ALA A 18 3.80 31.40 12.09
C ALA A 18 4.38 31.04 10.70
N ASP A 19 5.24 30.02 10.62
CA ASP A 19 5.78 29.53 9.35
C ASP A 19 4.67 28.95 8.45
N TRP A 20 3.72 28.23 9.05
CA TRP A 20 2.57 27.67 8.33
C TRP A 20 1.65 28.76 7.76
N ASP A 21 1.33 29.77 8.57
CA ASP A 21 0.44 30.87 8.19
C ASP A 21 1.12 31.86 7.22
N ALA A 22 2.46 31.87 7.16
CA ALA A 22 3.22 32.71 6.24
C ALA A 22 3.27 32.17 4.79
N VAL A 23 2.99 30.89 4.58
CA VAL A 23 2.96 30.29 3.24
C VAL A 23 1.61 30.57 2.60
N ASP A 24 1.60 31.51 1.65
CA ASP A 24 0.49 31.65 0.72
C ASP A 24 0.62 30.59 -0.39
N SER A 25 -0.38 29.72 -0.49
CA SER A 25 -0.42 28.63 -1.47
C SER A 25 -1.67 28.79 -2.35
N PRO A 26 -1.65 29.71 -3.31
CA PRO A 26 -2.76 29.87 -4.25
C PRO A 26 -2.99 28.58 -5.06
N GLU A 27 -4.21 28.43 -5.58
CA GLU A 27 -4.53 27.35 -6.50
C GLU A 27 -3.71 27.51 -7.79
N LEU A 28 -3.17 26.39 -8.30
CA LEU A 28 -2.42 26.38 -9.55
C LEU A 28 -3.33 26.79 -10.72
N THR A 29 -2.85 27.69 -11.57
CA THR A 29 -3.50 28.03 -12.83
C THR A 29 -3.34 26.90 -13.86
N ALA A 30 -4.19 26.91 -14.89
CA ALA A 30 -4.10 25.90 -15.96
C ALA A 30 -2.79 26.02 -16.74
N GLU A 31 -2.28 27.24 -16.92
CA GLU A 31 -1.02 27.54 -17.58
C GLU A 31 0.18 27.02 -16.77
N GLU A 32 0.18 27.21 -15.45
CA GLU A 32 1.22 26.68 -14.56
C GLU A 32 1.20 25.15 -14.53
N LEU A 33 0.01 24.55 -14.49
CA LEU A 33 -0.13 23.10 -14.53
C LEU A 33 0.36 22.53 -15.88
N ALA A 34 0.12 23.23 -16.99
CA ALA A 34 0.61 22.82 -18.31
C ALA A 34 2.14 22.84 -18.43
N GLN A 35 2.82 23.64 -17.60
CA GLN A 35 4.29 23.69 -17.54
C GLN A 35 4.89 22.64 -16.58
N ALA A 36 4.06 21.88 -15.87
CA ALA A 36 4.54 20.85 -14.95
C ALA A 36 5.33 19.77 -15.69
N ARG A 37 6.48 19.39 -15.12
CA ARG A 37 7.35 18.33 -15.65
C ARG A 37 7.13 17.02 -14.90
N PRO A 38 7.19 15.85 -15.57
CA PRO A 38 7.10 14.57 -14.90
C PRO A 38 8.17 14.42 -13.81
N PHE A 39 7.78 13.88 -12.65
CA PHE A 39 8.68 13.66 -11.52
C PHE A 39 9.94 12.86 -11.90
N ALA A 40 9.78 11.82 -12.75
CA ALA A 40 10.89 10.99 -13.20
C ALA A 40 11.89 11.75 -14.08
N GLU A 41 11.46 12.81 -14.75
CA GLU A 41 12.34 13.66 -15.56
C GLU A 41 13.14 14.64 -14.69
N VAL A 42 12.50 15.19 -13.65
CA VAL A 42 13.14 16.15 -12.73
C VAL A 42 14.03 15.46 -11.70
N PHE A 43 13.66 14.25 -11.26
CA PHE A 43 14.36 13.49 -10.22
C PHE A 43 14.66 12.04 -10.66
N PRO A 44 15.49 11.84 -11.71
CA PRO A 44 15.70 10.52 -12.31
C PRO A 44 16.28 9.50 -11.31
N ALA A 45 17.27 9.90 -10.50
CA ALA A 45 17.89 9.02 -9.52
C ALA A 45 16.93 8.56 -8.41
N LEU A 46 15.94 9.40 -8.04
CA LEU A 46 14.94 9.05 -7.03
C LEU A 46 13.83 8.18 -7.62
N ALA A 47 13.38 8.49 -8.84
CA ALA A 47 12.44 7.64 -9.57
C ALA A 47 12.97 6.21 -9.74
N GLU A 48 14.23 6.05 -10.14
CA GLU A 48 14.90 4.74 -10.22
C GLU A 48 14.88 3.97 -8.90
N LYS A 49 15.11 4.65 -7.77
CA LYS A 49 15.05 4.02 -6.45
C LYS A 49 13.63 3.59 -6.08
N ILE A 50 12.63 4.41 -6.37
CA ILE A 50 11.21 4.10 -6.09
C ILE A 50 10.75 2.89 -6.90
N HIS A 51 11.12 2.80 -8.18
CA HIS A 51 10.81 1.64 -9.02
C HIS A 51 11.41 0.34 -8.48
N ARG A 52 12.55 0.41 -7.77
CA ARG A 52 13.20 -0.74 -7.13
C ARG A 52 12.65 -1.05 -5.73
N ALA A 53 11.90 -0.13 -5.11
CA ALA A 53 11.41 -0.25 -3.74
C ALA A 53 10.06 -1.00 -3.60
N GLY A 54 9.46 -1.44 -4.71
CA GLY A 54 8.31 -2.33 -4.66
C GLY A 54 8.67 -3.68 -4.02
N ARG A 55 7.73 -4.35 -3.35
CA ARG A 55 7.94 -5.73 -2.90
C ARG A 55 8.32 -6.56 -4.13
N PRO A 56 9.45 -7.31 -4.11
CA PRO A 56 9.83 -8.15 -5.22
C PRO A 56 8.65 -9.02 -5.66
N ARG A 57 8.42 -9.12 -6.97
CA ARG A 57 7.41 -10.02 -7.50
C ARG A 57 7.76 -11.43 -7.04
N SER A 58 6.82 -12.10 -6.38
CA SER A 58 7.01 -13.51 -6.02
C SER A 58 7.18 -14.32 -7.30
N SER A 59 8.16 -15.24 -7.32
CA SER A 59 8.37 -16.19 -8.41
C SER A 59 7.20 -17.17 -8.56
N ASN A 60 6.43 -17.36 -7.49
CA ASN A 60 5.25 -18.22 -7.46
C ASN A 60 4.09 -17.50 -6.73
N PRO A 61 3.41 -16.56 -7.41
CA PRO A 61 2.29 -15.85 -6.79
C PRO A 61 1.11 -16.79 -6.57
N LYS A 62 0.35 -16.56 -5.49
CA LYS A 62 -0.94 -17.23 -5.30
C LYS A 62 -1.88 -16.83 -6.43
N VAL A 63 -2.50 -17.82 -7.08
CA VAL A 63 -3.46 -17.57 -8.16
C VAL A 63 -4.85 -17.38 -7.55
N PRO A 64 -5.52 -16.23 -7.77
CA PRO A 64 -6.89 -16.06 -7.34
C PRO A 64 -7.81 -16.94 -8.19
N VAL A 65 -8.54 -17.84 -7.55
CA VAL A 65 -9.51 -18.72 -8.21
C VAL A 65 -10.85 -18.65 -7.50
N SER A 66 -11.94 -18.81 -8.26
CA SER A 66 -13.29 -18.95 -7.70
C SER A 66 -13.57 -20.43 -7.47
N LEU A 67 -13.55 -20.87 -6.21
CA LEU A 67 -13.83 -22.25 -5.79
C LEU A 67 -15.09 -22.27 -4.91
N ARG A 68 -16.00 -23.21 -5.17
CA ARG A 68 -17.12 -23.50 -4.27
C ARG A 68 -16.68 -24.54 -3.25
N LEU A 69 -16.89 -24.22 -1.98
CA LEU A 69 -16.61 -25.08 -0.84
C LEU A 69 -17.89 -25.20 -0.02
N ASP A 70 -18.05 -26.31 0.69
CA ASP A 70 -19.18 -26.50 1.57
C ASP A 70 -19.19 -25.44 2.69
N GLN A 71 -20.40 -25.05 3.11
CA GLN A 71 -20.61 -23.97 4.05
C GLN A 71 -19.95 -24.25 5.42
N ASP A 72 -20.06 -25.49 5.89
CA ASP A 72 -19.49 -25.95 7.16
C ASP A 72 -17.97 -25.88 7.18
N VAL A 73 -17.31 -26.19 6.06
CA VAL A 73 -15.86 -26.03 5.88
C VAL A 73 -15.46 -24.57 6.04
N ILE A 74 -16.15 -23.65 5.35
CA ILE A 74 -15.86 -22.22 5.43
C ILE A 74 -16.05 -21.69 6.86
N GLU A 75 -17.13 -22.10 7.53
CA GLU A 75 -17.40 -21.72 8.91
C GLU A 75 -16.34 -22.25 9.88
N ALA A 76 -15.92 -23.52 9.74
CA ALA A 76 -14.90 -24.12 10.58
C ALA A 76 -13.57 -23.36 10.50
N PHE A 77 -13.15 -22.93 9.31
CA PHE A 77 -11.94 -22.12 9.15
C PHE A 77 -12.13 -20.68 9.64
N LYS A 78 -13.25 -20.02 9.33
CA LYS A 78 -13.53 -18.64 9.79
C LYS A 78 -13.57 -18.51 11.32
N LYS A 79 -14.08 -19.52 12.04
CA LYS A 79 -14.10 -19.55 13.52
C LYS A 79 -12.71 -19.45 14.15
N GLN A 80 -11.66 -19.82 13.42
CA GLN A 80 -10.27 -19.71 13.88
C GLN A 80 -9.72 -18.26 13.80
N GLY A 81 -10.52 -17.29 13.34
CA GLY A 81 -10.17 -15.87 13.32
C GLY A 81 -9.31 -15.45 12.12
N PRO A 82 -8.61 -14.30 12.21
CA PRO A 82 -7.75 -13.79 11.15
C PRO A 82 -6.77 -14.84 10.61
N GLY A 83 -6.51 -14.82 9.30
CA GLY A 83 -5.63 -15.78 8.63
C GLY A 83 -6.27 -17.12 8.25
N TRP A 84 -7.59 -17.28 8.38
CA TRP A 84 -8.28 -18.53 8.02
C TRP A 84 -8.08 -18.94 6.56
N GLN A 85 -7.98 -17.98 5.63
CA GLN A 85 -7.67 -18.24 4.23
C GLN A 85 -6.27 -18.86 4.03
N SER A 86 -5.28 -18.46 4.84
CA SER A 86 -3.96 -19.07 4.80
C SER A 86 -4.00 -20.50 5.34
N ARG A 87 -4.80 -20.76 6.38
CA ARG A 87 -4.97 -22.09 6.97
C ARG A 87 -5.69 -23.07 6.05
N ILE A 88 -6.76 -22.64 5.38
CA ILE A 88 -7.43 -23.50 4.40
C ILE A 88 -6.52 -23.81 3.20
N ASN A 89 -5.72 -22.84 2.74
CA ASN A 89 -4.72 -23.08 1.71
C ASN A 89 -3.65 -24.09 2.19
N ALA A 90 -3.19 -24.02 3.45
CA ALA A 90 -2.26 -25.00 4.00
C ALA A 90 -2.86 -26.42 4.05
N ALA A 91 -4.13 -26.55 4.42
CA ALA A 91 -4.84 -27.84 4.40
C ALA A 91 -4.94 -28.41 2.97
N LEU A 92 -5.27 -27.58 1.98
CA LEU A 92 -5.30 -27.99 0.57
C LEU A 92 -3.93 -28.45 0.07
N ARG A 93 -2.84 -27.76 0.48
CA ARG A 93 -1.48 -28.19 0.15
C ARG A 93 -1.15 -29.54 0.76
N ALA A 94 -1.48 -29.75 2.04
CA ALA A 94 -1.25 -31.03 2.71
C ALA A 94 -2.01 -32.18 2.03
N ALA A 95 -3.29 -31.97 1.69
CA ALA A 95 -4.11 -32.95 0.98
C ALA A 95 -3.59 -33.27 -0.43
N ALA A 96 -2.99 -32.29 -1.11
CA ALA A 96 -2.34 -32.46 -2.41
C ALA A 96 -0.88 -32.96 -2.32
N HIS A 97 -0.38 -33.29 -1.12
CA HIS A 97 1.01 -33.67 -0.86
C HIS A 97 2.04 -32.63 -1.33
N LEU A 98 1.68 -31.35 -1.29
CA LEU A 98 2.54 -30.21 -1.63
C LEU A 98 3.30 -29.73 -0.40
N ARG A 99 4.62 -29.53 -0.53
CA ARG A 99 5.46 -28.96 0.55
C ARG A 99 5.01 -27.54 0.91
N ALA A 100 5.27 -27.13 2.15
CA ALA A 100 5.05 -25.75 2.57
C ALA A 100 5.90 -24.80 1.70
N THR A 101 5.25 -23.79 1.12
CA THR A 101 5.95 -22.66 0.49
C THR A 101 6.26 -21.65 1.58
N GLU A 102 7.54 -21.33 1.76
CA GLU A 102 8.02 -20.17 2.52
C GLU A 102 7.51 -18.85 1.93
#